data_AF-A0A552HHG7-F1
#
_entry.id   AF-A0A552HHG7-F1
#
_cell.length_a   1.000
_cell.length_b   1.000
_cell.length_c   1.000
_cell.angle_alpha   90.00
_cell.angle_beta   90.00
_cell.angle_gamma   90.00
#
_symmetry.space_group_name_H-M   'P 1'
#
loop_
_entity.id
_entity.type
_entity.pdbx_description
1 polymer ?
#
loop_
_entity_poly.entity_id
_entity_poly.type
_entity_poly.pdbx_seq_one_letter_code
_entity_poly.pdbx_strand_id
1 'polypeptide(L)'
;MSKTSRNPLVHGSNLEQKENHPQKYKDAESKRFLGEIREKYDQWCSINYKLVGPTSIATERDNKILQRRVKLLSIYKDFIDQQHYGEKFDSRSNLHSTVLEEFLYYLFKDLIGDFGENTLIGKSHTFKDIFFVPPSYSEMLKRPYARIEKKDHDFVIGTTIKASLESSYPLAQNNPTEQLSSFSPKDDPDSYSEVKITNNTETHIFDLPVIVIECKTYLDKTMLEGSSRAAEDLKARNPNSLYIVVMEWIKLSDDVNLRKYKVDQIYVLRQQRNTDRELRYKENYVKNSINPLVIQHLFNAVREHLTMDWTGGIEHGIQRGWLI
;
A
#
# COMPACT_ATOMS: atom_id res chain seq x y z
N MET A 1 19.55 0.03 1.90
CA MET A 1 18.14 0.10 2.34
C MET A 1 17.85 -1.12 3.19
N SER A 2 17.13 -0.97 4.30
CA SER A 2 16.74 -2.10 5.16
C SER A 2 15.93 -3.14 4.36
N LYS A 3 16.07 -4.43 4.69
CA LYS A 3 15.27 -5.52 4.10
C LYS A 3 13.76 -5.40 4.38
N THR A 4 13.36 -4.45 5.25
CA THR A 4 11.98 -4.20 5.69
C THR A 4 11.14 -3.31 4.76
N SER A 5 11.75 -2.51 3.90
CA SER A 5 11.02 -1.52 3.09
C SER A 5 10.82 -2.02 1.65
N ARG A 6 9.55 -2.14 1.20
CA ARG A 6 9.22 -2.44 -0.20
C ARG A 6 9.01 -1.14 -0.96
N ASN A 7 9.94 -0.83 -1.85
CA ASN A 7 9.90 0.37 -2.70
C ASN A 7 9.45 1.65 -1.95
N PRO A 8 10.18 2.08 -0.90
CA PRO A 8 9.74 3.18 -0.03
C PRO A 8 9.65 4.53 -0.77
N LEU A 9 10.38 4.68 -1.89
CA LEU A 9 10.46 5.90 -2.70
C LEU A 9 9.73 5.75 -4.03
N VAL A 10 8.49 5.27 -3.96
CA VAL A 10 7.67 4.92 -5.13
C VAL A 10 7.48 6.10 -6.09
N HIS A 11 7.37 7.34 -5.58
CA HIS A 11 7.27 8.51 -6.45
C HIS A 11 8.60 8.82 -7.12
N GLY A 12 9.71 8.74 -6.38
CA GLY A 12 11.05 8.83 -6.93
C GLY A 12 11.31 7.86 -8.08
N SER A 13 10.93 6.59 -7.90
CA SER A 13 11.01 5.56 -8.93
C SER A 13 10.08 5.83 -10.11
N ASN A 14 8.87 6.35 -9.86
CA ASN A 14 7.94 6.73 -10.91
C ASN A 14 8.45 7.88 -11.79
N LEU A 15 9.18 8.83 -11.21
CA LEU A 15 9.87 9.89 -11.94
C LEU A 15 11.05 9.32 -12.74
N GLU A 16 11.86 8.44 -12.15
CA GLU A 16 13.02 7.82 -12.82
C GLU A 16 12.61 7.00 -14.04
N GLN A 17 11.51 6.26 -13.92
CA GLN A 17 10.91 5.54 -15.04
C GLN A 17 10.47 6.46 -16.18
N LYS A 18 9.99 7.68 -15.88
CA LYS A 18 9.59 8.66 -16.90
C LYS A 18 10.79 9.30 -17.57
N GLU A 19 11.80 9.69 -16.79
CA GLU A 19 13.06 10.26 -17.26
C GLU A 19 13.77 9.30 -18.22
N ASN A 20 13.77 8.01 -17.90
CA ASN A 20 14.44 6.97 -18.67
C ASN A 20 13.53 6.26 -19.69
N HIS A 21 12.25 6.62 -19.80
CA HIS A 21 11.29 5.91 -20.65
C HIS A 21 11.79 5.86 -22.10
N PRO A 22 11.83 4.71 -22.79
CA PRO A 22 12.47 4.59 -24.10
C PRO A 22 11.80 5.44 -25.20
N GLN A 23 10.46 5.51 -25.19
CA GLN A 23 9.68 6.17 -26.26
C GLN A 23 8.92 7.45 -25.83
N LYS A 24 8.32 7.47 -24.64
CA LYS A 24 7.57 8.62 -24.10
C LYS A 24 8.49 9.66 -23.48
N TYR A 25 7.98 10.89 -23.33
CA TYR A 25 8.64 12.01 -22.63
C TYR A 25 10.00 12.44 -23.22
N LYS A 26 10.22 12.18 -24.52
CA LYS A 26 11.48 12.51 -25.20
C LYS A 26 11.56 13.94 -25.74
N ASP A 27 10.42 14.61 -25.87
CA ASP A 27 10.35 16.01 -26.30
C ASP A 27 10.99 16.96 -25.28
N ALA A 28 11.43 18.12 -25.77
CA ALA A 28 12.19 19.09 -24.96
C ALA A 28 11.39 19.60 -23.75
N GLU A 29 10.08 19.77 -23.90
CA GLU A 29 9.21 20.24 -22.83
C GLU A 29 9.05 19.18 -21.73
N SER A 30 8.76 17.93 -22.08
CA SER A 30 8.69 16.83 -21.10
C SER A 30 9.98 16.71 -20.30
N LYS A 31 11.14 16.77 -20.96
CA LYS A 31 12.45 16.68 -20.29
C LYS A 31 12.68 17.85 -19.34
N ARG A 32 12.34 19.07 -19.77
CA ARG A 32 12.42 20.27 -18.92
C ARG A 32 11.54 20.12 -17.69
N PHE A 33 10.27 19.77 -17.86
CA PHE A 33 9.34 19.60 -16.74
C PHE A 33 9.75 18.48 -15.79
N LEU A 34 10.22 17.34 -16.32
CA LEU A 34 10.73 16.26 -15.46
C LEU A 34 11.95 16.72 -14.64
N GLY A 35 12.85 17.51 -15.22
CA GLY A 35 13.98 18.09 -14.48
C GLY A 35 13.53 19.04 -13.37
N GLU A 36 12.56 19.93 -13.64
CA GLU A 36 12.00 20.85 -12.65
C GLU A 36 11.27 20.09 -11.52
N ILE A 37 10.50 19.05 -11.86
CA ILE A 37 9.81 18.19 -10.89
C ILE A 37 10.82 17.41 -10.05
N ARG A 38 11.86 16.84 -10.67
CA ARG A 38 12.93 16.12 -9.97
C ARG A 38 13.61 16.98 -8.93
N GLU A 39 13.98 18.21 -9.27
CA GLU A 39 14.64 19.13 -8.34
C GLU A 39 13.75 19.40 -7.11
N LYS A 40 12.46 19.66 -7.32
CA LYS A 40 11.50 19.88 -6.22
C LYS A 40 11.23 18.61 -5.41
N TYR A 41 11.18 17.47 -6.06
CA TYR A 41 11.06 16.17 -5.42
C TYR A 41 12.26 15.90 -4.50
N ASP A 42 13.50 16.11 -4.98
CA ASP A 42 14.70 15.84 -4.20
C ASP A 42 14.77 16.73 -2.95
N GLN A 43 14.32 17.99 -3.06
CA GLN A 43 14.15 18.89 -1.91
C GLN A 43 13.11 18.35 -0.91
N TRP A 44 11.94 17.94 -1.39
CA TRP A 44 10.87 17.37 -0.57
C TRP A 44 11.31 16.10 0.16
N CYS A 45 11.97 15.19 -0.56
CA CYS A 45 12.52 13.93 -0.07
C CYS A 45 13.60 14.18 0.99
N SER A 46 14.62 15.00 0.69
CA SER A 46 15.73 15.30 1.61
C SER A 46 15.25 15.88 2.95
N ILE A 47 14.26 16.77 2.93
CA ILE A 47 13.71 17.35 4.16
C ILE A 47 12.91 16.30 4.95
N ASN A 48 12.08 15.48 4.29
CA ASN A 48 11.30 14.45 4.96
C ASN A 48 12.15 13.37 5.63
N TYR A 49 13.29 13.01 5.03
CA TYR A 49 14.24 12.07 5.63
C TYR A 49 14.89 12.60 6.92
N LYS A 50 15.13 13.91 7.00
CA LYS A 50 15.70 14.56 8.19
C LYS A 50 14.69 14.70 9.34
N LEU A 51 13.39 14.64 9.05
CA LEU A 51 12.36 14.64 10.08
C LEU A 51 12.27 13.25 10.71
N VAL A 52 12.34 13.22 12.04
CA VAL A 52 12.22 12.01 12.86
C VAL A 52 10.94 12.09 13.68
N GLY A 53 10.17 11.01 13.66
CA GLY A 53 8.90 10.86 14.33
C GLY A 53 7.70 11.25 13.47
N PRO A 54 6.49 11.12 14.03
CA PRO A 54 6.21 10.56 15.37
C PRO A 54 6.42 9.03 15.45
N THR A 55 6.49 8.52 16.68
CA THR A 55 6.77 7.12 17.04
C THR A 55 5.53 6.43 17.65
N SER A 56 5.67 5.18 18.11
CA SER A 56 4.63 4.41 18.83
C SER A 56 4.19 5.08 20.13
N ILE A 57 5.11 5.77 20.80
CA ILE A 57 4.84 6.56 22.01
C ILE A 57 4.48 7.99 21.62
N ALA A 58 3.32 8.47 22.10
CA ALA A 58 2.85 9.82 21.84
C ALA A 58 3.69 10.88 22.58
N THR A 59 4.00 11.99 21.89
CA THR A 59 4.72 13.12 22.48
C THR A 59 4.10 14.46 22.09
N GLU A 60 4.39 15.51 22.86
CA GLU A 60 3.95 16.88 22.54
C GLU A 60 4.51 17.40 21.21
N ARG A 61 5.60 16.79 20.70
CA ARG A 61 6.25 17.18 19.44
C ARG A 61 5.55 16.60 18.21
N ASP A 62 4.72 15.57 18.37
CA ASP A 62 4.08 14.84 17.28
C ASP A 62 3.34 15.78 16.33
N ASN A 63 2.52 16.67 16.90
CA ASN A 63 1.69 17.61 16.14
C ASN A 63 2.54 18.54 15.29
N LYS A 64 3.67 19.01 15.82
CA LYS A 64 4.60 19.89 15.09
C LYS A 64 5.26 19.17 13.93
N ILE A 65 5.65 17.90 14.12
CA ILE A 65 6.26 17.08 13.07
C ILE A 65 5.24 16.76 11.98
N LEU A 66 4.03 16.33 12.35
CA LEU A 66 2.94 16.03 11.43
C LEU A 66 2.56 17.28 10.60
N GLN A 67 2.35 18.43 11.24
CA GLN A 67 2.10 19.69 10.53
C GLN A 67 3.23 20.05 9.56
N ARG A 68 4.49 19.81 9.96
CA ARG A 68 5.64 20.04 9.08
C ARG A 68 5.62 19.12 7.87
N ARG A 69 5.37 17.82 8.04
CA ARG A 69 5.24 16.85 6.93
C ARG A 69 4.10 17.24 5.99
N VAL A 70 2.94 17.63 6.53
CA VAL A 70 1.78 18.08 5.72
C VAL A 70 2.06 19.36 4.95
N LYS A 71 2.79 20.31 5.54
CA LYS A 71 3.22 21.53 4.84
C LYS A 71 4.14 21.18 3.66
N LEU A 72 5.10 20.27 3.85
CA LEU A 72 6.00 19.83 2.79
C LEU A 72 5.23 19.12 1.66
N LEU A 73 4.31 18.23 2.02
CA LEU A 73 3.42 17.57 1.06
C LEU A 73 2.60 18.58 0.25
N SER A 74 1.97 19.54 0.92
CA SER A 74 1.13 20.56 0.27
C SER A 74 1.94 21.39 -0.73
N ILE A 75 3.13 21.86 -0.34
CA ILE A 75 4.02 22.62 -1.22
C ILE A 75 4.37 21.82 -2.47
N TYR A 76 4.77 20.56 -2.32
CA TYR A 76 5.16 19.73 -3.45
C TYR A 76 3.96 19.40 -4.35
N LYS A 77 2.82 19.01 -3.76
CA LYS A 77 1.56 18.74 -4.48
C LYS A 77 1.08 19.95 -5.26
N ASP A 78 1.15 21.15 -4.68
CA ASP A 78 0.71 22.37 -5.34
C ASP A 78 1.69 22.80 -6.45
N PHE A 79 2.98 22.48 -6.33
CA PHE A 79 3.95 22.67 -7.40
C PHE A 79 3.64 21.78 -8.61
N ILE A 80 3.47 20.47 -8.42
CA ILE A 80 3.21 19.54 -9.54
C ILE A 80 1.80 19.66 -10.13
N ASP A 81 0.85 20.29 -9.41
CA ASP A 81 -0.52 20.52 -9.88
C ASP A 81 -0.65 21.77 -10.77
N GLN A 82 0.43 22.56 -10.96
CA GLN A 82 0.43 23.69 -11.89
C GLN A 82 0.00 23.26 -13.30
N GLN A 83 -0.74 24.13 -13.99
CA GLN A 83 -1.48 23.77 -15.21
C GLN A 83 -0.60 23.13 -16.28
N HIS A 84 0.57 23.69 -16.55
CA HIS A 84 1.48 23.17 -17.56
C HIS A 84 2.02 21.77 -17.24
N TYR A 85 2.18 21.40 -15.96
CA TYR A 85 2.51 20.02 -15.60
C TYR A 85 1.30 19.11 -15.72
N GLY A 86 0.13 19.55 -15.25
CA GLY A 86 -1.11 18.76 -15.29
C GLY A 86 -1.60 18.44 -16.71
N GLU A 87 -1.37 19.35 -17.66
CA GLU A 87 -1.66 19.15 -19.08
C GLU A 87 -0.66 18.18 -19.74
N LYS A 88 0.60 18.16 -19.28
CA LYS A 88 1.64 17.28 -19.84
C LYS A 88 1.59 15.87 -19.26
N PHE A 89 1.35 15.74 -17.96
CA PHE A 89 1.33 14.48 -17.23
C PHE A 89 -0.10 14.17 -16.79
N ASP A 90 -0.85 13.50 -17.67
CA ASP A 90 -2.24 13.15 -17.40
C ASP A 90 -2.40 12.23 -16.18
N SER A 91 -3.64 11.98 -15.77
CA SER A 91 -3.93 11.13 -14.60
C SER A 91 -3.40 9.70 -14.72
N ARG A 92 -3.17 9.19 -15.94
CA ARG A 92 -2.64 7.84 -16.19
C ARG A 92 -1.12 7.78 -15.99
N SER A 93 -0.46 8.92 -15.88
CA SER A 93 0.97 8.98 -15.54
C SER A 93 1.27 8.54 -14.11
N ASN A 94 0.26 8.45 -13.23
CA ASN A 94 0.41 8.18 -11.80
C ASN A 94 1.31 9.20 -11.06
N LEU A 95 1.51 10.39 -11.63
CA LEU A 95 2.34 11.43 -11.03
C LEU A 95 1.79 11.84 -9.66
N HIS A 96 0.49 12.10 -9.54
CA HIS A 96 -0.12 12.56 -8.29
C HIS A 96 -0.33 11.44 -7.26
N SER A 97 -0.78 10.24 -7.67
CA SER A 97 -1.12 9.16 -6.74
C SER A 97 0.11 8.67 -5.98
N THR A 98 1.22 8.46 -6.70
CA THR A 98 2.48 7.96 -6.11
C THR A 98 3.08 8.91 -5.05
N VAL A 99 2.79 10.22 -5.11
CA VAL A 99 3.20 11.17 -4.05
C VAL A 99 2.55 10.85 -2.71
N LEU A 100 1.26 10.45 -2.71
CA LEU A 100 0.60 10.06 -1.46
C LEU A 100 1.18 8.75 -0.94
N GLU A 101 1.42 7.77 -1.81
CA GLU A 101 2.03 6.49 -1.45
C GLU A 101 3.40 6.71 -0.76
N GLU A 102 4.27 7.54 -1.35
CA GLU A 102 5.57 7.86 -0.76
C GLU A 102 5.45 8.73 0.51
N PHE A 103 4.47 9.65 0.55
CA PHE A 103 4.21 10.43 1.75
C PHE A 103 3.85 9.55 2.95
N LEU A 104 3.05 8.49 2.74
CA LEU A 104 2.69 7.55 3.80
C LEU A 104 3.93 6.82 4.36
N TYR A 105 4.93 6.54 3.52
CA TYR A 105 6.21 6.02 4.01
C TYR A 105 6.87 7.00 4.99
N TYR A 106 7.00 8.28 4.62
CA TYR A 106 7.57 9.28 5.54
C TYR A 106 6.72 9.50 6.79
N LEU A 107 5.40 9.38 6.67
CA LEU A 107 4.47 9.54 7.78
C LEU A 107 4.64 8.43 8.82
N PHE A 108 4.89 7.19 8.38
CA PHE A 108 4.87 6.01 9.25
C PHE A 108 6.23 5.35 9.50
N LYS A 109 7.30 5.69 8.76
CA LYS A 109 8.61 5.00 8.87
C LYS A 109 9.16 4.92 10.30
N ASP A 110 8.98 5.99 11.08
CA ASP A 110 9.53 6.07 12.44
C ASP A 110 8.64 5.33 13.44
N LEU A 111 7.31 5.37 13.25
CA LEU A 111 6.36 4.53 13.99
C LEU A 111 6.67 3.04 13.78
N ILE A 112 6.87 2.62 12.52
CA ILE A 112 7.14 1.22 12.20
C ILE A 112 8.52 0.78 12.69
N GLY A 113 9.50 1.69 12.72
CA GLY A 113 10.83 1.44 13.27
C GLY A 113 10.83 0.94 14.72
N ASP A 114 9.84 1.31 15.53
CA ASP A 114 9.72 0.87 16.93
C ASP A 114 9.35 -0.62 17.08
N PHE A 115 8.80 -1.24 16.03
CA PHE A 115 8.34 -2.64 16.06
C PHE A 115 9.42 -3.64 15.56
N GLY A 116 10.60 -3.16 15.18
CA GLY A 116 11.77 -4.00 14.87
C GLY A 116 11.97 -4.37 13.40
N GLU A 117 12.83 -5.35 13.14
CA GLU A 117 13.39 -5.63 11.80
C GLU A 117 12.53 -6.55 10.92
N ASN A 118 11.43 -7.11 11.42
CA ASN A 118 10.55 -7.99 10.64
C ASN A 118 9.32 -7.26 10.07
N THR A 119 9.28 -5.94 10.21
CA THR A 119 8.18 -5.12 9.68
C THR A 119 8.25 -5.01 8.17
N LEU A 120 7.09 -4.94 7.53
CA LEU A 120 6.92 -4.55 6.14
C LEU A 120 6.30 -3.16 6.08
N ILE A 121 6.86 -2.26 5.27
CA ILE A 121 6.29 -0.94 5.00
C ILE A 121 6.49 -0.53 3.53
N GLY A 122 5.46 0.03 2.90
CA GLY A 122 5.49 0.58 1.54
C GLY A 122 4.52 -0.09 0.58
N LYS A 123 4.72 0.11 -0.73
CA LYS A 123 3.91 -0.53 -1.77
C LYS A 123 4.19 -2.04 -1.80
N SER A 124 3.17 -2.90 -1.75
CA SER A 124 3.37 -4.35 -1.73
C SER A 124 2.26 -5.14 -2.43
N HIS A 125 2.61 -6.36 -2.84
CA HIS A 125 1.74 -7.40 -3.37
C HIS A 125 1.49 -8.43 -2.25
N THR A 126 0.36 -8.31 -1.56
CA THR A 126 0.11 -9.06 -0.32
C THR A 126 -0.68 -10.32 -0.56
N PHE A 127 -0.58 -11.27 0.37
CA PHE A 127 -1.36 -12.49 0.39
C PHE A 127 -2.86 -12.22 0.25
N LYS A 128 -3.48 -12.84 -0.75
CA LYS A 128 -4.93 -12.80 -0.98
C LYS A 128 -5.55 -14.17 -0.74
N ASP A 129 -4.98 -15.21 -1.32
CA ASP A 129 -5.50 -16.57 -1.17
C ASP A 129 -4.42 -17.65 -1.36
N ILE A 130 -4.76 -18.86 -0.94
CA ILE A 130 -4.01 -20.08 -1.21
C ILE A 130 -4.93 -21.13 -1.83
N PHE A 131 -4.48 -21.74 -2.93
CA PHE A 131 -5.23 -22.79 -3.62
C PHE A 131 -4.29 -23.90 -4.09
N PHE A 132 -4.80 -25.13 -4.19
CA PHE A 132 -4.01 -26.31 -4.54
C PHE A 132 -4.39 -26.78 -5.95
N VAL A 133 -3.43 -26.80 -6.86
CA VAL A 133 -3.66 -27.11 -8.29
C VAL A 133 -2.71 -28.20 -8.76
N PRO A 134 -2.89 -29.44 -8.29
CA PRO A 134 -2.11 -30.58 -8.78
C PRO A 134 -2.47 -30.87 -10.24
N PRO A 135 -1.49 -31.21 -11.10
CA PRO A 135 -1.75 -31.50 -12.52
C PRO A 135 -2.45 -32.85 -12.74
N SER A 136 -2.43 -33.76 -11.76
CA SER A 136 -3.17 -35.01 -11.77
C SER A 136 -3.33 -35.57 -10.35
N TYR A 137 -4.21 -36.56 -10.17
CA TYR A 137 -4.36 -37.26 -8.89
C TYR A 137 -3.05 -37.92 -8.43
N SER A 138 -2.28 -38.52 -9.33
CA SER A 138 -0.98 -39.14 -9.01
C SER A 138 0.02 -38.09 -8.50
N GLU A 139 0.04 -36.92 -9.13
CA GLU A 139 0.91 -35.81 -8.71
C GLU A 139 0.46 -35.21 -7.38
N MET A 140 -0.84 -35.09 -7.14
CA MET A 140 -1.40 -34.60 -5.87
C MET A 140 -0.88 -35.36 -4.64
N LEU A 141 -0.52 -36.65 -4.79
CA LEU A 141 0.03 -37.46 -3.70
C LEU A 141 1.50 -37.12 -3.38
N LYS A 142 2.24 -36.56 -4.34
CA LYS A 142 3.69 -36.32 -4.23
C LYS A 142 4.03 -35.05 -3.45
N ARG A 143 3.24 -33.99 -3.59
CA ARG A 143 3.41 -32.69 -2.90
C ARG A 143 2.12 -31.86 -2.97
N PRO A 144 2.00 -30.75 -2.21
CA PRO A 144 0.75 -29.99 -2.13
C PRO A 144 0.29 -29.31 -3.44
N TYR A 145 1.21 -28.87 -4.30
CA TYR A 145 0.92 -28.01 -5.45
C TYR A 145 0.19 -26.71 -5.06
N ALA A 146 0.61 -26.09 -3.96
CA ALA A 146 0.04 -24.84 -3.47
C ALA A 146 0.43 -23.67 -4.37
N ARG A 147 -0.52 -22.75 -4.56
CA ARG A 147 -0.34 -21.48 -5.26
C ARG A 147 -0.81 -20.35 -4.36
N ILE A 148 0.02 -19.31 -4.26
CA ILE A 148 -0.28 -18.11 -3.50
C ILE A 148 -0.78 -17.04 -4.47
N GLU A 149 -2.06 -16.67 -4.33
CA GLU A 149 -2.62 -15.49 -4.99
C GLU A 149 -2.20 -14.24 -4.21
N LYS A 150 -1.80 -13.20 -4.93
CA LYS A 150 -1.42 -11.90 -4.36
C LYS A 150 -2.34 -10.80 -4.86
N LYS A 151 -2.40 -9.70 -4.09
CA LYS A 151 -3.12 -8.49 -4.44
C LYS A 151 -2.24 -7.25 -4.25
N ASP A 152 -2.30 -6.37 -5.23
CA ASP A 152 -1.58 -5.10 -5.20
C ASP A 152 -2.29 -4.10 -4.30
N HIS A 153 -1.51 -3.45 -3.44
CA HIS A 153 -1.96 -2.35 -2.61
C HIS A 153 -1.02 -1.16 -2.70
N ASP A 154 -1.59 0.04 -2.67
CA ASP A 154 -0.87 1.31 -2.78
C ASP A 154 0.12 1.50 -1.62
N PHE A 155 -0.28 1.18 -0.39
CA PHE A 155 0.57 1.23 0.79
C PHE A 155 0.16 0.17 1.82
N VAL A 156 1.15 -0.53 2.36
CA VAL A 156 0.97 -1.64 3.30
C VAL A 156 1.87 -1.44 4.52
N ILE A 157 1.34 -1.75 5.70
CA ILE A 157 2.11 -2.10 6.89
C ILE A 157 1.78 -3.55 7.24
N GLY A 158 2.78 -4.37 7.49
CA GLY A 158 2.58 -5.80 7.76
C GLY A 158 3.85 -6.54 8.13
N THR A 159 3.93 -7.80 7.72
CA THR A 159 5.11 -8.66 7.87
C THR A 159 5.28 -9.57 6.66
N THR A 160 6.48 -10.11 6.45
CA THR A 160 6.73 -11.15 5.45
C THR A 160 6.71 -12.52 6.11
N ILE A 161 5.85 -13.41 5.64
CA ILE A 161 5.67 -14.78 6.12
C ILE A 161 6.43 -15.74 5.20
N LYS A 162 7.11 -16.70 5.82
CA LYS A 162 7.64 -17.90 5.16
C LYS A 162 6.85 -19.10 5.64
N ALA A 163 6.14 -19.76 4.73
CA ALA A 163 5.34 -20.96 5.01
C ALA A 163 5.87 -22.16 4.23
N SER A 164 5.95 -23.32 4.88
CA SER A 164 6.32 -24.58 4.24
C SER A 164 5.15 -25.57 4.33
N LEU A 165 4.82 -26.17 3.19
CA LEU A 165 3.72 -27.12 3.04
C LEU A 165 4.29 -28.44 2.54
N GLU A 166 3.89 -29.56 3.12
CA GLU A 166 4.39 -30.88 2.76
C GLU A 166 3.28 -31.93 2.75
N SER A 167 3.43 -32.93 1.87
CA SER A 167 2.55 -34.11 1.89
C SER A 167 2.91 -34.99 3.10
N SER A 168 1.90 -35.50 3.80
CA SER A 168 2.09 -36.34 4.98
C SER A 168 2.63 -37.75 4.67
N TYR A 169 2.57 -38.20 3.41
CA TYR A 169 3.06 -39.51 3.02
C TYR A 169 4.56 -39.45 2.65
N PRO A 170 5.39 -40.37 3.15
CA PRO A 170 6.79 -40.45 2.75
C PRO A 170 6.90 -40.70 1.25
N LEU A 171 7.82 -39.99 0.59
CA LEU A 171 8.24 -40.36 -0.77
C LEU A 171 8.62 -41.84 -0.76
N ALA A 172 7.93 -42.66 -1.55
CA ALA A 172 8.40 -44.01 -1.85
C ALA A 172 9.85 -43.87 -2.35
N GLN A 173 10.79 -44.58 -1.73
CA GLN A 173 12.19 -44.58 -2.13
C GLN A 173 12.31 -45.13 -3.56
N ASN A 174 12.17 -44.27 -4.56
CA ASN A 174 12.43 -44.60 -5.95
C ASN A 174 13.61 -43.75 -6.41
N ASN A 175 14.73 -44.46 -6.58
CA ASN A 175 16.03 -44.15 -7.19
C ASN A 175 16.47 -42.68 -7.39
N PRO A 176 17.70 -42.33 -6.95
CA PRO A 176 18.23 -40.97 -6.98
C PRO A 176 18.68 -40.56 -8.39
N THR A 177 17.75 -40.17 -9.26
CA THR A 177 18.14 -39.57 -10.56
C THR A 177 17.23 -38.46 -11.10
N GLU A 178 16.25 -37.98 -10.35
CA GLU A 178 15.47 -36.81 -10.78
C GLU A 178 15.93 -35.55 -10.02
N GLN A 179 16.86 -34.81 -10.62
CA GLN A 179 17.01 -33.39 -10.32
C GLN A 179 15.69 -32.70 -10.68
N LEU A 180 14.85 -32.40 -9.70
CA LEU A 180 13.65 -31.59 -9.92
C LEU A 180 14.09 -30.17 -10.29
N SER A 181 13.81 -29.83 -11.55
CA SER A 181 13.98 -28.50 -12.12
C SER A 181 13.14 -27.47 -11.36
N SER A 182 13.65 -26.25 -11.28
CA SER A 182 12.85 -25.07 -10.99
C SER A 182 11.66 -25.02 -11.97
N PHE A 183 10.46 -25.32 -11.50
CA PHE A 183 9.26 -25.26 -12.33
C PHE A 183 8.73 -23.83 -12.28
N SER A 184 9.03 -23.04 -13.31
CA SER A 184 8.24 -21.84 -13.62
C SER A 184 7.01 -22.31 -14.38
N PRO A 185 5.78 -22.17 -13.85
CA PRO A 185 4.58 -22.46 -14.62
C PRO A 185 4.61 -21.60 -15.90
N LYS A 186 4.62 -22.25 -17.07
CA LYS A 186 4.33 -21.58 -18.33
C LYS A 186 2.82 -21.42 -18.40
N ASP A 187 2.29 -20.41 -17.72
CA ASP A 187 1.01 -19.76 -17.99
C ASP A 187 0.98 -18.45 -17.18
N ASP A 188 1.08 -17.35 -17.91
CA ASP A 188 1.11 -15.93 -17.50
C ASP A 188 2.40 -15.41 -16.81
N PRO A 189 3.07 -14.36 -17.34
CA PRO A 189 4.32 -13.80 -16.81
C PRO A 189 4.20 -13.07 -15.45
N ASP A 190 2.99 -12.80 -14.96
CA ASP A 190 2.78 -11.99 -13.76
C ASP A 190 2.72 -12.84 -12.47
N SER A 191 3.87 -13.44 -12.15
CA SER A 191 4.42 -13.62 -10.79
C SER A 191 3.55 -14.31 -9.72
N TYR A 192 3.31 -15.62 -9.88
CA TYR A 192 3.18 -16.49 -8.69
C TYR A 192 4.56 -16.54 -7.98
N SER A 193 4.58 -16.31 -6.67
CA SER A 193 5.81 -16.26 -5.85
C SER A 193 6.78 -17.38 -6.18
N GLU A 194 8.09 -17.08 -6.27
CA GLU A 194 9.14 -18.09 -6.40
C GLU A 194 8.98 -19.16 -5.30
N VAL A 195 8.50 -20.35 -5.67
CA VAL A 195 8.33 -21.47 -4.75
C VAL A 195 9.63 -22.25 -4.71
N LYS A 196 10.20 -22.42 -3.51
CA LYS A 196 11.33 -23.32 -3.33
C LYS A 196 10.81 -24.72 -3.01
N ILE A 197 11.05 -25.67 -3.90
CA ILE A 197 10.69 -27.08 -3.70
C ILE A 197 11.93 -27.83 -3.22
N THR A 198 11.79 -28.63 -2.17
CA THR A 198 12.83 -29.55 -1.71
C THR A 198 12.15 -30.84 -1.28
N ASN A 199 12.42 -31.94 -1.98
CA ASN A 199 11.67 -33.19 -1.86
C ASN A 199 10.16 -32.97 -2.10
N ASN A 200 9.31 -33.33 -1.14
CA ASN A 200 7.86 -33.14 -1.15
C ASN A 200 7.42 -31.84 -0.44
N THR A 201 8.36 -31.00 0.01
CA THR A 201 8.08 -29.75 0.73
C THR A 201 8.17 -28.56 -0.21
N GLU A 202 7.12 -27.72 -0.18
CA GLU A 202 7.02 -26.45 -0.91
C GLU A 202 7.16 -25.29 0.08
N THR A 203 8.14 -24.42 -0.14
CA THR A 203 8.34 -23.23 0.67
C THR A 203 7.91 -21.99 -0.10
N HIS A 204 6.99 -21.24 0.49
CA HIS A 204 6.38 -20.03 -0.05
C HIS A 204 6.75 -18.83 0.81
N ILE A 205 6.99 -17.68 0.19
CA ILE A 205 7.23 -16.41 0.86
C ILE A 205 6.22 -15.38 0.35
N PHE A 206 5.46 -14.79 1.27
CA PHE A 206 4.42 -13.81 0.94
C PHE A 206 4.28 -12.75 2.03
N ASP A 207 3.80 -11.58 1.64
CA ASP A 207 3.61 -10.44 2.54
C ASP A 207 2.19 -10.51 3.14
N LEU A 208 2.08 -10.52 4.47
CA LEU A 208 0.80 -10.51 5.21
C LEU A 208 0.55 -9.10 5.78
N PRO A 209 -0.51 -8.41 5.32
CA PRO A 209 -0.79 -7.05 5.73
C PRO A 209 -1.60 -6.99 7.03
N VAL A 210 -1.40 -5.91 7.79
CA VAL A 210 -2.27 -5.52 8.91
C VAL A 210 -2.87 -4.11 8.74
N ILE A 211 -2.18 -3.21 8.05
CA ILE A 211 -2.78 -1.96 7.56
C ILE A 211 -2.64 -1.94 6.05
N VAL A 212 -3.73 -1.64 5.35
CA VAL A 212 -3.75 -1.30 3.94
C VAL A 212 -4.29 0.11 3.77
N ILE A 213 -3.58 0.95 3.01
CA ILE A 213 -4.02 2.30 2.67
C ILE A 213 -4.02 2.45 1.15
N GLU A 214 -5.20 2.64 0.57
CA GLU A 214 -5.38 2.96 -0.85
C GLU A 214 -5.30 4.47 -1.07
N CYS A 215 -4.51 4.91 -2.05
CA CYS A 215 -4.27 6.32 -2.33
C CYS A 215 -4.92 6.72 -3.65
N LYS A 216 -5.92 7.62 -3.62
CA LYS A 216 -6.61 8.06 -4.84
C LYS A 216 -6.57 9.57 -4.98
N THR A 217 -6.48 10.10 -6.20
CA THR A 217 -6.68 11.55 -6.41
C THR A 217 -8.12 11.93 -6.05
N TYR A 218 -9.07 11.13 -6.50
CA TYR A 218 -10.47 11.21 -6.10
C TYR A 218 -11.07 9.81 -5.96
N LEU A 219 -12.18 9.69 -5.25
CA LEU A 219 -12.91 8.43 -5.06
C LEU A 219 -14.33 8.53 -5.63
N ASP A 220 -14.65 7.68 -6.60
CA ASP A 220 -16.01 7.48 -7.10
C ASP A 220 -16.66 6.20 -6.54
N LYS A 221 -17.93 5.96 -6.89
CA LYS A 221 -18.73 4.84 -6.37
C LYS A 221 -18.14 3.48 -6.75
N THR A 222 -17.68 3.32 -7.99
CA THR A 222 -17.11 2.06 -8.48
C THR A 222 -15.79 1.75 -7.78
N MET A 223 -14.96 2.76 -7.57
CA MET A 223 -13.71 2.63 -6.80
C MET A 223 -13.99 2.27 -5.34
N LEU A 224 -15.02 2.86 -4.73
CA LEU A 224 -15.44 2.53 -3.36
C LEU A 224 -15.95 1.08 -3.25
N GLU A 225 -16.73 0.61 -4.22
CA GLU A 225 -17.20 -0.78 -4.29
C GLU A 225 -16.02 -1.76 -4.41
N GLY A 226 -15.05 -1.47 -5.28
CA GLY A 226 -13.82 -2.25 -5.40
C GLY A 226 -12.99 -2.26 -4.11
N SER A 227 -12.85 -1.10 -3.45
CA SER A 227 -12.14 -0.97 -2.17
C SER A 227 -12.84 -1.73 -1.06
N SER A 228 -14.17 -1.73 -1.03
CA SER A 228 -14.95 -2.47 -0.04
C SER A 228 -14.80 -3.98 -0.20
N ARG A 229 -14.78 -4.49 -1.44
CA ARG A 229 -14.55 -5.92 -1.67
C ARG A 229 -13.14 -6.32 -1.28
N ALA A 230 -12.15 -5.49 -1.60
CA ALA A 230 -10.77 -5.68 -1.16
C ALA A 230 -10.64 -5.70 0.37
N ALA A 231 -11.37 -4.83 1.08
CA ALA A 231 -11.40 -4.81 2.53
C ALA A 231 -12.03 -6.08 3.12
N GLU A 232 -13.08 -6.61 2.48
CA GLU A 232 -13.71 -7.87 2.88
C GLU A 232 -12.76 -9.06 2.70
N ASP A 233 -12.12 -9.17 1.53
CA ASP A 233 -11.12 -10.19 1.23
C ASP A 233 -9.95 -10.13 2.24
N LEU A 234 -9.46 -8.92 2.54
CA LEU A 234 -8.39 -8.70 3.52
C LEU A 234 -8.78 -9.22 4.91
N LYS A 235 -9.96 -8.83 5.41
CA LYS A 235 -10.45 -9.21 6.75
C LYS A 235 -10.77 -10.68 6.87
N ALA A 236 -11.14 -11.33 5.77
CA ALA A 236 -11.31 -12.78 5.73
C ALA A 236 -9.99 -13.55 5.94
N ARG A 237 -8.83 -12.91 5.70
CA ARG A 237 -7.50 -13.53 5.89
C ARG A 237 -6.81 -13.06 7.16
N ASN A 238 -6.93 -11.78 7.47
CA ASN A 238 -6.45 -11.20 8.74
C ASN A 238 -7.57 -10.33 9.33
N PRO A 239 -8.38 -10.86 10.27
CA PRO A 239 -9.52 -10.14 10.86
C PRO A 239 -9.13 -8.87 11.62
N ASN A 240 -7.87 -8.79 12.07
CA ASN A 240 -7.35 -7.62 12.76
C ASN A 240 -6.94 -6.51 11.78
N SER A 241 -6.97 -6.74 10.47
CA SER A 241 -6.50 -5.74 9.52
C SER A 241 -7.42 -4.54 9.38
N LEU A 242 -6.82 -3.36 9.24
CA LEU A 242 -7.50 -2.14 8.81
C LEU A 242 -7.30 -1.89 7.31
N TYR A 243 -8.41 -1.57 6.64
CA TYR A 243 -8.45 -1.11 5.26
C TYR A 243 -8.89 0.35 5.20
N ILE A 244 -8.00 1.23 4.77
CA ILE A 244 -8.20 2.68 4.74
C ILE A 244 -8.13 3.17 3.30
N VAL A 245 -8.95 4.17 2.96
CA VAL A 245 -8.84 4.89 1.69
C VAL A 245 -8.53 6.35 1.97
N VAL A 246 -7.49 6.89 1.32
CA VAL A 246 -7.10 8.29 1.40
C VAL A 246 -7.22 8.92 0.03
N MET A 247 -7.89 10.06 -0.05
CA MET A 247 -7.99 10.83 -1.28
C MET A 247 -7.91 12.35 -1.09
N GLU A 248 -7.55 13.07 -2.15
CA GLU A 248 -7.53 14.54 -2.11
C GLU A 248 -8.93 15.14 -2.24
N TRP A 249 -9.75 14.63 -3.18
CA TRP A 249 -11.12 15.10 -3.45
C TRP A 249 -12.14 13.95 -3.42
N ILE A 250 -13.40 14.23 -3.08
CA ILE A 250 -14.47 13.23 -3.08
C ILE A 250 -15.37 13.33 -4.33
N LYS A 251 -15.72 12.20 -4.95
CA LYS A 251 -16.64 12.10 -6.10
C LYS A 251 -17.78 11.13 -5.81
N LEU A 252 -18.42 11.29 -4.65
CA LEU A 252 -19.61 10.54 -4.25
C LEU A 252 -20.83 11.46 -4.20
N SER A 253 -22.00 10.93 -4.54
CA SER A 253 -23.28 11.61 -4.31
C SER A 253 -23.79 11.35 -2.89
N ASP A 254 -24.73 12.16 -2.45
CA ASP A 254 -25.34 12.04 -1.11
C ASP A 254 -26.19 10.75 -0.97
N ASP A 255 -26.53 10.08 -2.07
CA ASP A 255 -27.25 8.80 -2.09
C ASP A 255 -26.37 7.60 -1.70
N VAL A 256 -25.05 7.80 -1.59
CA VAL A 256 -24.12 6.73 -1.22
C VAL A 256 -24.13 6.53 0.28
N ASN A 257 -24.78 5.46 0.74
CA ASN A 257 -24.72 5.05 2.14
C ASN A 257 -23.35 4.40 2.45
N LEU A 258 -22.45 5.16 3.07
CA LEU A 258 -21.10 4.70 3.43
C LEU A 258 -21.09 3.51 4.41
N ARG A 259 -22.12 3.35 5.24
CA ARG A 259 -22.19 2.32 6.29
C ARG A 259 -22.27 0.89 5.75
N LYS A 260 -22.61 0.71 4.46
CA LYS A 260 -22.69 -0.63 3.84
C LYS A 260 -21.33 -1.19 3.41
N TYR A 261 -20.32 -0.33 3.32
CA TYR A 261 -19.00 -0.72 2.83
C TYR A 261 -18.11 -1.22 3.97
N LYS A 262 -17.17 -2.11 3.63
CA LYS A 262 -16.28 -2.81 4.59
C LYS A 262 -14.97 -2.08 4.85
N VAL A 263 -14.75 -0.93 4.21
CA VAL A 263 -13.61 -0.05 4.47
C VAL A 263 -13.72 0.53 5.89
N ASP A 264 -12.62 0.53 6.66
CA ASP A 264 -12.62 0.99 8.05
C ASP A 264 -12.62 2.52 8.16
N GLN A 265 -11.95 3.20 7.24
CA GLN A 265 -11.92 4.66 7.22
C GLN A 265 -11.67 5.23 5.83
N ILE A 266 -12.30 6.39 5.57
CA ILE A 266 -12.18 7.13 4.30
C ILE A 266 -11.80 8.58 4.61
N TYR A 267 -10.65 9.04 4.13
CA TYR A 267 -10.13 10.39 4.38
C TYR A 267 -10.17 11.26 3.12
N VAL A 268 -10.79 12.45 3.23
CA VAL A 268 -10.74 13.51 2.22
C VAL A 268 -9.78 14.60 2.66
N LEU A 269 -8.56 14.59 2.14
CA LEU A 269 -7.45 15.42 2.61
C LEU A 269 -7.66 16.92 2.44
N ARG A 270 -8.31 17.35 1.35
CA ARG A 270 -8.60 18.77 1.08
C ARG A 270 -10.01 19.17 1.52
N GLN A 271 -10.83 18.22 1.97
CA GLN A 271 -12.24 18.44 2.33
C GLN A 271 -13.04 19.14 1.21
N GLN A 272 -12.81 18.75 -0.05
CA GLN A 272 -13.44 19.34 -1.24
C GLN A 272 -13.98 18.29 -2.20
N ARG A 273 -14.95 18.66 -3.05
CA ARG A 273 -15.55 17.78 -4.06
C ARG A 273 -14.67 17.75 -5.32
N ASN A 274 -14.73 16.65 -6.06
CA ASN A 274 -14.01 16.51 -7.33
C ASN A 274 -14.58 17.45 -8.40
N THR A 275 -15.85 17.84 -8.33
CA THR A 275 -16.42 18.88 -9.21
C THR A 275 -15.66 20.20 -9.07
N ASP A 276 -15.17 20.51 -7.87
CA ASP A 276 -14.41 21.74 -7.63
C ASP A 276 -13.00 21.63 -8.26
N ARG A 277 -12.39 20.45 -8.20
CA ARG A 277 -11.09 20.14 -8.84
C ARG A 277 -11.12 20.35 -10.36
N GLU A 278 -12.24 20.08 -11.02
CA GLU A 278 -12.39 20.30 -12.47
C GLU A 278 -12.27 21.78 -12.84
N LEU A 279 -12.49 22.67 -11.87
CA LEU A 279 -12.34 24.12 -12.01
C LEU A 279 -10.96 24.62 -11.57
N ARG A 280 -9.99 23.73 -11.25
CA ARG A 280 -8.78 24.11 -10.51
C ARG A 280 -7.83 25.10 -11.18
N TYR A 281 -8.00 25.32 -12.48
CA TYR A 281 -7.22 26.29 -13.26
C TYR A 281 -7.97 27.61 -13.52
N LYS A 282 -9.21 27.73 -13.02
CA LYS A 282 -9.97 28.99 -13.10
C LYS A 282 -9.51 29.94 -11.98
N GLU A 283 -9.47 31.22 -12.28
CA GLU A 283 -9.01 32.27 -11.35
C GLU A 283 -9.82 32.32 -10.05
N ASN A 284 -11.11 31.96 -10.09
CA ASN A 284 -12.02 32.00 -8.96
C ASN A 284 -12.03 30.70 -8.12
N TYR A 285 -11.26 29.69 -8.50
CA TYR A 285 -11.16 28.46 -7.73
C TYR A 285 -10.22 28.63 -6.53
N VAL A 286 -10.72 28.31 -5.34
CA VAL A 286 -9.92 28.26 -4.12
C VAL A 286 -9.64 26.79 -3.79
N LYS A 287 -8.40 26.35 -4.05
CA LYS A 287 -7.94 25.02 -3.66
C LYS A 287 -7.66 24.98 -2.15
N ASN A 288 -8.36 24.12 -1.41
CA ASN A 288 -8.00 23.89 -0.02
C ASN A 288 -6.63 23.22 0.06
N SER A 289 -5.79 23.69 0.99
CA SER A 289 -4.57 22.96 1.38
C SER A 289 -4.92 21.60 1.99
N ILE A 290 -3.95 20.68 2.02
CA ILE A 290 -4.15 19.40 2.72
C ILE A 290 -4.26 19.69 4.22
N ASN A 291 -5.34 19.24 4.83
CA ASN A 291 -5.64 19.58 6.22
C ASN A 291 -4.77 18.74 7.18
N PRO A 292 -3.94 19.39 8.04
CA PRO A 292 -3.07 18.68 8.97
C PRO A 292 -3.84 17.88 10.04
N LEU A 293 -5.05 18.30 10.42
CA LEU A 293 -5.87 17.57 11.40
C LEU A 293 -6.38 16.24 10.83
N VAL A 294 -6.68 16.19 9.54
CA VAL A 294 -7.09 14.95 8.86
C VAL A 294 -5.93 13.95 8.84
N ILE A 295 -4.71 14.41 8.55
CA ILE A 295 -3.50 13.58 8.57
C ILE A 295 -3.14 13.15 10.00
N GLN A 296 -3.33 14.03 10.98
CA GLN A 296 -3.13 13.70 12.39
C GLN A 296 -4.09 12.60 12.84
N HIS A 297 -5.36 12.68 12.45
CA HIS A 297 -6.34 11.63 12.73
C HIS A 297 -5.98 10.30 12.06
N LEU A 298 -5.55 10.33 10.78
CA LEU A 298 -5.03 9.14 10.09
C LEU A 298 -3.85 8.52 10.84
N PHE A 299 -2.87 9.33 11.24
CA PHE A 299 -1.70 8.85 11.95
C PHE A 299 -2.07 8.21 13.29
N ASN A 300 -2.92 8.88 14.08
CA ASN A 300 -3.35 8.38 15.38
C ASN A 300 -4.14 7.09 15.27
N ALA A 301 -5.08 6.99 14.32
CA ALA A 301 -5.85 5.76 14.10
C ALA A 301 -4.94 4.56 13.79
N VAL A 302 -3.93 4.74 12.95
CA VAL A 302 -2.94 3.70 12.65
C VAL A 302 -2.07 3.38 13.86
N ARG A 303 -1.58 4.38 14.58
CA ARG A 303 -0.75 4.19 15.78
C ARG A 303 -1.51 3.45 16.88
N GLU A 304 -2.73 3.89 17.19
CA GLU A 304 -3.59 3.27 18.19
C GLU A 304 -3.83 1.80 17.84
N HIS A 305 -4.15 1.52 16.57
CA HIS A 305 -4.35 0.15 16.11
C HIS A 305 -3.10 -0.72 16.23
N LEU A 306 -1.92 -0.20 15.90
CA LEU A 306 -0.66 -0.97 15.99
C LEU A 306 -0.14 -1.13 17.43
N THR A 307 -0.64 -0.33 18.38
CA THR A 307 -0.17 -0.36 19.78
C THR A 307 -1.18 -0.96 20.76
N MET A 308 -2.43 -1.17 20.33
CA MET A 308 -3.43 -1.88 21.12
C MET A 308 -3.22 -3.39 21.11
N ASP A 309 -3.74 -4.05 22.13
CA ASP A 309 -3.83 -5.49 22.17
C ASP A 309 -4.99 -5.99 21.29
N TRP A 310 -4.67 -6.80 20.27
CA TRP A 310 -5.67 -7.43 19.40
C TRP A 310 -6.28 -8.69 19.99
N THR A 311 -5.76 -9.23 21.10
CA THR A 311 -6.16 -10.52 21.68
C THR A 311 -7.48 -10.46 22.46
N GLY A 312 -8.40 -9.57 22.08
CA GLY A 312 -9.75 -9.42 22.63
C GLY A 312 -10.63 -10.66 22.40
N GLY A 313 -10.25 -11.77 23.04
CA GLY A 313 -10.92 -13.04 23.01
C GLY A 313 -12.13 -13.05 23.94
N ILE A 314 -12.90 -14.14 23.84
CA ILE A 314 -14.15 -14.32 24.57
C ILE A 314 -13.95 -14.15 26.08
N GLU A 315 -12.82 -14.57 26.66
CA GLU A 315 -12.55 -14.44 28.10
C GLU A 315 -12.39 -12.99 28.58
N HIS A 316 -11.65 -12.15 27.84
CA HIS A 316 -11.57 -10.72 28.14
C HIS A 316 -12.94 -10.05 27.96
N GLY A 317 -13.68 -10.48 26.93
CA GLY A 317 -15.04 -10.05 26.66
C GLY A 317 -16.04 -10.41 27.78
N ILE A 318 -15.91 -11.59 28.38
CA ILE A 318 -16.73 -12.05 29.50
C ILE A 318 -16.48 -11.17 30.73
N GLN A 319 -15.22 -10.85 31.04
CA GLN A 319 -14.88 -10.01 32.20
C GLN A 319 -15.39 -8.57 32.05
N ARG A 320 -15.36 -8.01 30.84
CA ARG A 320 -15.91 -6.67 30.56
C ARG A 320 -17.44 -6.66 30.42
N GLY A 321 -18.05 -7.79 30.07
CA GLY A 321 -19.51 -7.94 29.89
C GLY A 321 -20.02 -7.74 28.44
N TRP A 322 -19.13 -7.63 27.45
CA TRP A 322 -19.44 -7.55 26.02
C TRP A 322 -18.28 -8.09 25.19
N LEU A 323 -18.52 -8.66 24.01
CA LEU A 323 -17.47 -9.35 23.22
C LEU A 323 -16.90 -8.50 22.08
N ILE A 324 -17.64 -7.51 21.57
CA ILE A 324 -17.19 -6.57 20.53
C ILE A 324 -17.32 -5.16 21.08
#